data_AF-A0A3C0DJL1-F1
#
_entry.id   AF-A0A3C0DJL1-F1
#
_cell.length_a   1.000
_cell.length_b   1.000
_cell.length_c   1.000
_cell.angle_alpha   90.00
_cell.angle_beta   90.00
_cell.angle_gamma   90.00
#
_symmetry.space_group_name_H-M   'P 1'
#
loop_
_entity.id
_entity.type
_entity.pdbx_description
1 polymer ?
#
loop_
_entity_poly.entity_id
_entity_poly.type
_entity_poly.pdbx_seq_one_letter_code
_entity_poly.pdbx_strand_id
1 'polypeptide(L)' 'ATVEDVKLMREMVGSEIGVKASGGIRDRETALRMVEAGASRLGLSAGVAVVTGSAGQSSY' A
#
# COMPACT_ATOMS: atom_id res chain seq x y z
N ALA A 1 5.78 -4.85 -2.09
CA ALA A 1 4.49 -5.52 -1.84
C ALA A 1 3.69 -5.56 -3.13
N THR A 2 3.09 -6.69 -3.48
CA THR A 2 2.11 -6.77 -4.58
C THR A 2 0.68 -6.70 -4.02
N VAL A 3 -0.29 -6.45 -4.89
CA VAL A 3 -1.73 -6.43 -4.52
C VAL A 3 -2.18 -7.81 -4.08
N GLU A 4 -1.68 -8.83 -4.76
CA GLU A 4 -1.95 -10.24 -4.54
C GLU A 4 -1.47 -10.68 -3.15
N ASP A 5 -0.25 -10.27 -2.75
CA ASP A 5 0.27 -10.54 -1.40
C ASP A 5 -0.61 -9.93 -0.32
N VAL A 6 -1.06 -8.68 -0.51
CA VAL A 6 -1.90 -7.98 0.47
C VAL A 6 -3.25 -8.66 0.61
N LYS A 7 -3.85 -9.06 -0.51
CA LYS A 7 -5.13 -9.78 -0.51
C LYS A 7 -5.02 -11.13 0.18
N LEU A 8 -3.98 -11.90 -0.13
CA LEU A 8 -3.70 -13.17 0.54
C LEU A 8 -3.54 -12.98 2.05
N MET A 9 -2.74 -11.99 2.48
CA MET A 9 -2.57 -11.70 3.90
C MET A 9 -3.91 -11.31 4.57
N ARG A 10 -4.73 -10.47 3.92
CA ARG A 10 -6.05 -10.09 4.44
C ARG A 10 -6.95 -11.31 4.60
N GLU A 11 -7.01 -12.19 3.62
CA GLU A 11 -7.81 -13.42 3.68
C GLU A 11 -7.39 -14.31 4.85
N MET A 12 -6.08 -14.42 5.12
CA MET A 12 -5.55 -15.27 6.19
C MET A 12 -5.80 -14.72 7.60
N VAL A 13 -5.77 -13.40 7.80
CA VAL A 13 -5.84 -12.79 9.14
C VAL A 13 -7.24 -12.32 9.54
N GLY A 14 -8.23 -12.43 8.65
CA GLY A 14 -9.59 -11.96 8.91
C GLY A 14 -9.65 -10.43 9.06
N SER A 15 -10.64 -9.89 9.77
CA SER A 15 -10.84 -8.43 9.92
C SER A 15 -10.21 -7.83 11.19
N GLU A 16 -9.92 -8.65 12.20
CA GLU A 16 -9.47 -8.16 13.51
C GLU A 16 -7.99 -7.74 13.52
N ILE A 17 -7.17 -8.33 12.64
CA ILE A 17 -5.75 -8.02 12.50
C ILE A 17 -5.53 -7.12 11.28
N GLY A 18 -4.81 -6.01 11.47
CA GLY A 18 -4.47 -5.09 10.40
C GLY A 18 -3.34 -5.60 9.50
N VAL A 19 -3.46 -5.36 8.19
CA VAL A 19 -2.39 -5.67 7.21
C VAL A 19 -1.66 -4.37 6.85
N LYS A 20 -0.32 -4.38 6.91
CA LYS A 20 0.51 -3.25 6.47
C LYS A 20 1.16 -3.56 5.12
N ALA A 21 0.83 -2.79 4.09
CA ALA A 21 1.53 -2.83 2.81
C ALA A 21 2.72 -1.86 2.82
N SER A 22 3.90 -2.32 2.43
CA SER A 22 5.10 -1.47 2.35
C SER A 22 6.05 -1.89 1.23
N GLY A 23 6.85 -0.92 0.77
CA GLY A 23 7.82 -1.11 -0.31
C GLY A 23 7.18 -1.07 -1.71
N GLY A 24 7.65 -0.14 -2.55
CA GLY A 24 7.20 0.02 -3.93
C GLY A 24 5.96 0.90 -4.14
N ILE A 25 5.39 1.50 -3.09
CA ILE A 25 4.21 2.38 -3.21
C ILE A 25 4.66 3.84 -3.39
N ARG A 26 4.58 4.36 -4.62
CA ARG A 26 5.17 5.67 -5.00
C ARG A 26 4.18 6.70 -5.52
N ASP A 27 2.98 6.27 -5.83
CA ASP A 27 1.93 7.11 -6.40
C ASP A 27 0.59 6.77 -5.76
N ARG A 28 -0.37 7.67 -5.99
CA ARG A 28 -1.72 7.58 -5.43
C ARG A 28 -2.49 6.35 -5.92
N GLU A 29 -2.31 5.97 -7.18
CA GLU A 29 -3.02 4.82 -7.77
C GLU A 29 -2.59 3.52 -7.09
N THR A 30 -1.29 3.28 -6.99
CA THR A 30 -0.72 2.12 -6.31
C THR A 30 -1.14 2.08 -4.84
N ALA A 31 -1.15 3.23 -4.15
CA ALA A 31 -1.60 3.32 -2.77
C ALA A 31 -3.07 2.91 -2.61
N LEU A 32 -3.95 3.37 -3.50
CA LEU A 32 -5.37 3.02 -3.49
C LEU A 32 -5.59 1.53 -3.73
N ARG A 33 -4.88 0.95 -4.71
CA ARG A 33 -4.94 -0.49 -4.99
C ARG A 33 -4.55 -1.35 -3.77
N MET A 34 -3.57 -0.90 -2.97
CA MET A 34 -3.18 -1.60 -1.73
C MET A 34 -4.27 -1.53 -0.66
N VAL A 35 -4.97 -0.40 -0.55
CA VAL A 35 -6.10 -0.24 0.39
C VAL A 35 -7.27 -1.12 -0.04
N GLU A 36 -7.61 -1.11 -1.33
CA GLU A 36 -8.65 -1.98 -1.92
C GLU A 36 -8.34 -3.47 -1.73
N ALA A 37 -7.06 -3.85 -1.80
CA ALA A 37 -6.61 -5.21 -1.52
C ALA A 37 -6.76 -5.62 -0.04
N GLY A 38 -7.03 -4.67 0.87
CA GLY A 38 -7.27 -4.93 2.28
C GLY A 38 -6.16 -4.45 3.22
N ALA A 39 -5.21 -3.65 2.76
CA ALA A 39 -4.24 -3.02 3.65
C ALA A 39 -4.91 -1.99 4.56
N SER A 40 -4.70 -2.12 5.87
CA SER A 40 -5.15 -1.17 6.89
C SER A 40 -4.14 -0.05 7.13
N ARG A 41 -2.89 -0.24 6.70
CA ARG A 41 -1.82 0.76 6.82
C ARG A 41 -0.88 0.69 5.63
N LEU A 42 -0.40 1.84 5.19
CA LEU A 42 0.63 1.95 4.17
C LEU A 42 1.96 2.43 4.78
N GLY A 43 3.05 1.74 4.46
CA GLY A 43 4.42 2.15 4.81
C GLY A 43 5.16 2.60 3.56
N LEU A 44 5.28 3.91 3.38
CA LEU A 44 5.80 4.53 2.16
C LEU A 44 6.63 5.77 2.47
N SER A 45 7.73 5.94 1.73
CA SER A 45 8.61 7.12 1.79
C SER A 45 8.09 8.27 0.91
N ALA A 46 7.28 7.96 -0.11
CA ALA A 46 6.68 8.93 -1.03
C ALA A 46 5.36 9.53 -0.51
N GLY A 47 5.14 9.59 0.81
CA GLY A 47 3.86 9.95 1.41
C GLY A 47 3.31 11.30 0.98
N VAL A 48 4.17 12.32 0.90
CA VAL A 48 3.77 13.64 0.43
C VAL A 48 3.26 13.56 -1.02
N ALA A 49 4.02 12.92 -1.91
CA ALA A 49 3.65 12.80 -3.33
C ALA A 49 2.32 12.03 -3.51
N VAL A 50 2.16 10.92 -2.80
CA VAL A 50 0.92 10.12 -2.80
C VAL A 50 -0.30 10.95 -2.36
N VAL A 51 -0.15 11.78 -1.31
CA VAL A 51 -1.23 12.62 -0.79
C VAL A 51 -1.52 13.83 -1.70
N THR A 52 -0.50 14.42 -2.32
CA THR A 52 -0.65 15.58 -3.22
C THR A 52 -0.98 15.20 -4.66
N GLY A 53 -1.03 13.91 -4.99
CA GLY A 53 -1.29 13.42 -6.36
C GLY A 53 -0.10 13.56 -7.31
N SER A 54 1.11 13.73 -6.79
CA SER A 54 2.36 13.74 -7.55
C SER A 54 2.97 12.34 -7.60
N ALA A 55 3.81 12.06 -8.59
CA ALA A 55 4.60 10.82 -8.60
C ALA A 55 5.88 11.01 -7.76
N GLY A 56 6.10 10.12 -6.78
CA GLY A 56 7.33 10.12 -5.98
C GLY A 56 8.52 9.57 -6.76
N GLN A 57 9.61 10.33 -6.86
CA GLN A 57 10.86 9.82 -7.41
C GLN A 57 11.66 9.10 -6.31
N SER A 58 12.10 7.88 -6.60
CA SER A 58 13.01 7.13 -5.72
C SER A 58 13.89 6.21 -6.57
N SER A 59 15.13 5.99 -6.13
CA SER A 59 16.17 5.28 -6.88
C SER A 59 16.28 3.79 -6.55
N TYR A 60 15.43 3.29 -5.63
CA TYR A 60 15.29 1.85 -5.37
C TYR A 60 14.36 1.20 -6.38
#